data_AF-A0A356ZXQ8-F1
#
_entry.id   AF-A0A356ZXQ8-F1
#
_cell.length_a   1.000
_cell.length_b   1.000
_cell.length_c   1.000
_cell.angle_alpha   90.00
_cell.angle_beta   90.00
_cell.angle_gamma   90.00
#
_symmetry.space_group_name_H-M   'P 1'
#
loop_
_entity.id
_entity.type
_entity.pdbx_description
1 polymer ?
#
loop_
_entity_poly.entity_id
_entity_poly.type
_entity_poly.pdbx_seq_one_letter_code
_entity_poly.pdbx_strand_id
1 'polypeptide(L)'
;MRKALTLAGTVVNVFLPGVGTLIMGKFASGSVQLGLLLALWVLKTITFGLAGWFLWPIGVAVWIWAVGGGVITYFTLPDRHHKALRY
;
A
#
# COMPACT_ATOMS: atom_id res chain seq x y z
N MET A 1 16.70 0.84 -10.62
CA MET A 1 15.30 0.49 -10.99
C MET A 1 14.43 0.07 -9.81
N ARG A 2 14.77 -0.97 -9.01
CA ARG A 2 13.90 -1.42 -7.90
C ARG A 2 13.53 -0.32 -6.89
N LYS A 3 14.47 0.51 -6.42
CA LYS A 3 14.17 1.63 -5.50
C LYS A 3 13.23 2.68 -6.09
N ALA A 4 13.40 3.02 -7.37
CA ALA A 4 12.53 3.95 -8.07
C ALA A 4 11.10 3.40 -8.23
N LEU A 5 10.98 2.10 -8.53
CA LEU A 5 9.69 1.41 -8.61
C LEU A 5 8.98 1.38 -7.25
N THR A 6 9.73 1.15 -6.17
CA THR A 6 9.20 1.19 -4.80
C THR A 6 8.79 2.60 -4.40
N LEU A 7 9.58 3.61 -4.75
CA LEU A 7 9.23 5.01 -4.50
C LEU A 7 7.94 5.39 -5.24
N ALA A 8 7.86 5.09 -6.54
CA ALA A 8 6.66 5.33 -7.34
C ALA A 8 5.45 4.58 -6.77
N GLY A 9 5.63 3.30 -6.40
CA GLY A 9 4.60 2.53 -5.72
C GLY A 9 4.15 3.17 -4.40
N THR A 10 5.06 3.74 -3.61
CA THR A 10 4.73 4.36 -2.32
C THR A 10 3.91 5.62 -2.54
N VAL A 11 4.31 6.46 -3.50
CA VAL A 11 3.55 7.66 -3.89
C VAL A 11 2.15 7.27 -4.37
N VAL A 12 2.03 6.24 -5.21
CA VAL A 12 0.72 5.74 -5.66
C VAL A 12 -0.11 5.23 -4.48
N ASN A 13 0.49 4.52 -3.52
CA ASN A 13 -0.22 3.99 -2.35
C ASN A 13 -0.83 5.05 -1.44
N VAL A 14 -0.30 6.27 -1.42
CA VAL A 14 -0.87 7.39 -0.65
C VAL A 14 -2.26 7.75 -1.17
N PHE A 15 -2.48 7.66 -2.49
CA PHE A 15 -3.75 7.99 -3.13
C PHE A 15 -4.61 6.76 -3.41
N LEU A 16 -3.99 5.65 -3.78
CA LEU A 16 -4.63 4.38 -4.13
C LEU A 16 -3.95 3.22 -3.36
N PRO A 17 -4.34 2.98 -2.09
CA PRO A 17 -3.82 1.88 -1.30
C PRO A 17 -4.12 0.54 -1.98
N GLY A 18 -3.13 -0.36 -1.99
CA GLY A 18 -3.22 -1.64 -2.69
C GLY A 18 -2.60 -1.58 -4.08
N VAL A 19 -2.98 -0.61 -4.93
CA VAL A 19 -2.39 -0.46 -6.27
C VAL A 19 -0.90 -0.18 -6.20
N GLY A 20 -0.49 0.75 -5.33
CA GLY A 20 0.93 1.04 -5.10
C GLY A 20 1.70 -0.18 -4.59
N THR A 21 1.10 -0.96 -3.70
CA THR A 21 1.67 -2.22 -3.18
C THR A 21 1.85 -3.26 -4.30
N LEU A 22 0.91 -3.35 -5.25
CA LEU A 22 1.05 -4.21 -6.42
C LEU A 22 2.20 -3.76 -7.33
N ILE A 23 2.34 -2.44 -7.55
CA ILE A 23 3.45 -1.85 -8.33
C ILE A 23 4.81 -2.18 -7.68
N MET A 24 4.88 -2.25 -6.35
CA MET A 24 6.09 -2.69 -5.64
C MET A 24 6.41 -4.19 -5.80
N GLY A 25 5.54 -4.96 -6.45
CA GLY A 25 5.65 -6.42 -6.60
C GLY A 25 5.12 -7.23 -5.42
N LYS A 26 4.42 -6.60 -4.47
CA LYS A 26 3.84 -7.26 -3.29
C LYS A 26 2.40 -7.70 -3.57
N PHE A 27 2.23 -8.65 -4.49
CA PHE A 27 0.90 -9.06 -4.99
C PHE A 27 -0.07 -9.50 -3.89
N ALA A 28 0.34 -10.39 -2.98
CA ALA A 28 -0.53 -10.85 -1.89
C ALA A 28 -1.01 -9.71 -1.00
N SER A 29 -0.10 -8.82 -0.56
CA SER A 29 -0.45 -7.68 0.29
C SER A 29 -1.32 -6.66 -0.45
N GLY A 30 -1.06 -6.41 -1.74
CA GLY A 30 -1.84 -5.47 -2.54
C GLY A 30 -3.26 -5.98 -2.78
N SER A 31 -3.43 -7.27 -3.10
CA SER A 31 -4.75 -7.88 -3.29
C SER A 31 -5.58 -7.86 -2.00
N VAL A 32 -4.96 -8.12 -0.84
CA VAL A 32 -5.66 -8.02 0.46
C VAL A 32 -6.10 -6.59 0.74
N GLN A 33 -5.25 -5.60 0.47
CA GLN A 33 -5.62 -4.18 0.65
C GLN A 33 -6.79 -3.79 -0.26
N LEU A 34 -6.75 -4.16 -1.54
CA LEU A 34 -7.86 -3.90 -2.47
C LEU A 34 -9.14 -4.62 -2.05
N GLY A 35 -9.04 -5.88 -1.59
CA GLY A 35 -10.18 -6.65 -1.09
C GLY A 35 -10.82 -6.02 0.15
N LEU A 36 -10.01 -5.54 1.10
CA LEU A 36 -10.50 -4.84 2.29
C LEU A 36 -11.16 -3.51 1.93
N LEU A 37 -10.57 -2.73 1.03
CA LEU A 37 -11.17 -1.49 0.55
C LEU A 37 -12.50 -1.73 -0.17
N LEU A 38 -12.57 -2.78 -1.00
CA LEU A 38 -13.80 -3.19 -1.67
C LEU A 38 -14.86 -3.63 -0.66
N ALA A 39 -14.49 -4.43 0.35
CA ALA A 39 -15.40 -4.85 1.41
C ALA A 39 -15.95 -3.66 2.21
N LEU A 40 -15.09 -2.70 2.57
CA LEU A 40 -15.52 -1.46 3.24
C LEU A 40 -16.47 -0.65 2.36
N TRP A 41 -16.20 -0.56 1.05
CA TRP A 41 -17.08 0.11 0.12
C TRP A 41 -18.44 -0.57 -0.01
N VAL A 42 -18.47 -1.90 -0.15
CA VAL A 42 -19.73 -2.68 -0.19
C VAL A 42 -20.51 -2.50 1.11
N LEU A 43 -19.86 -2.63 2.27
CA LEU A 43 -20.49 -2.43 3.57
C LEU A 43 -21.06 -1.02 3.73
N LYS A 44 -20.33 0.01 3.27
CA LYS A 44 -20.81 1.39 3.27
C LYS A 44 -22.04 1.54 2.36
N THR A 45 -22.04 0.91 1.20
CA THR A 45 -23.16 0.96 0.24
C THR A 45 -24.41 0.28 0.78
N ILE A 46 -24.32 -0.95 1.31
CA ILE A 46 -25.49 -1.68 1.84
C ILE A 46 -26.07 -1.03 3.10
N THR A 47 -25.25 -0.33 3.88
CA THR A 47 -25.70 0.40 5.08
C THR A 47 -26.13 1.83 4.77
N PHE A 48 -26.19 2.23 3.49
CA PHE A 48 -26.47 3.61 3.05
C PHE A 48 -25.59 4.66 3.74
N GLY A 49 -24.37 4.29 4.12
CA GLY A 49 -23.43 5.16 4.81
C GLY A 49 -23.63 5.28 6.32
N LEU A 50 -24.65 4.67 6.92
CA LEU A 50 -24.92 4.74 8.36
C LEU A 50 -23.80 4.12 9.20
N ALA A 51 -23.12 3.10 8.69
CA ALA A 51 -21.97 2.49 9.35
C ALA A 51 -20.65 3.25 9.11
N GLY A 52 -20.67 4.40 8.42
CA GLY A 52 -19.47 5.12 8.01
C GLY A 52 -18.51 5.45 9.16
N TRP A 53 -19.03 5.82 10.32
CA TRP A 53 -18.23 6.12 11.51
C TRP A 53 -17.45 4.92 12.05
N PHE A 54 -18.01 3.71 11.90
CA PHE A 54 -17.34 2.47 12.31
C PHE A 54 -16.38 1.95 11.24
N LEU A 55 -16.71 2.13 9.96
CA LEU A 55 -15.89 1.67 8.84
C LEU A 55 -14.69 2.60 8.58
N TRP A 56 -14.79 3.88 8.93
CA TRP A 56 -13.73 4.88 8.71
C TRP A 56 -12.40 4.53 9.40
N PRO A 57 -12.36 4.19 10.70
CA PRO A 57 -11.11 3.77 11.36
C PRO A 57 -10.44 2.57 10.66
N ILE A 58 -11.23 1.62 10.16
CA ILE A 58 -10.72 0.45 9.45
C ILE A 58 -10.08 0.89 8.12
N GLY A 59 -10.74 1.79 7.38
CA GLY A 59 -10.18 2.37 6.16
C GLY A 59 -8.85 3.11 6.39
N VAL A 60 -8.77 3.89 7.48
CA VAL A 60 -7.54 4.58 7.89
C VAL A 60 -6.44 3.58 8.24
N ALA A 61 -6.74 2.50 8.96
CA ALA A 61 -5.76 1.47 9.29
C ALA A 61 -5.18 0.79 8.04
N VAL A 62 -6.03 0.46 7.06
CA VAL A 62 -5.61 -0.10 5.77
C VAL A 62 -4.72 0.89 4.99
N TRP A 63 -5.06 2.18 5.03
CA TRP A 63 -4.26 3.24 4.42
C TRP A 63 -2.88 3.38 5.07
N ILE A 64 -2.81 3.47 6.41
CA ILE A 64 -1.55 3.53 7.16
C ILE A 64 -0.69 2.30 6.84
N TRP A 65 -1.30 1.11 6.78
CA TRP A 65 -0.59 -0.10 6.43
C TRP A 65 -0.01 -0.06 5.01
N ALA A 66 -0.74 0.44 4.02
CA ALA A 66 -0.26 0.56 2.65
C ALA A 66 0.90 1.55 2.52
N VAL A 67 0.80 2.72 3.16
CA VAL A 67 1.85 3.75 3.15
C VAL A 67 3.07 3.27 3.93
N GLY A 68 2.89 2.82 5.17
CA GLY A 68 3.96 2.31 6.03
C GLY A 68 4.68 1.11 5.41
N GLY A 69 3.94 0.18 4.80
CA GLY A 69 4.50 -0.94 4.07
C GLY A 69 5.38 -0.50 2.91
N GLY A 70 4.98 0.53 2.15
CA GLY A 70 5.77 1.13 1.08
C GLY A 70 7.07 1.77 1.57
N VAL A 71 6.96 2.59 2.62
CA VAL A 71 8.10 3.28 3.25
C VAL A 71 9.12 2.28 3.78
N ILE A 72 8.69 1.26 4.54
CA ILE A 72 9.58 0.21 5.05
C ILE A 72 10.27 -0.52 3.89
N THR A 73 9.53 -0.84 2.82
CA THR A 73 10.10 -1.51 1.64
C THR A 73 11.18 -0.67 0.97
N TYR A 74 10.97 0.65 0.89
CA TYR A 74 11.94 1.57 0.32
C TYR A 74 13.25 1.61 1.11
N PHE A 75 13.16 1.70 2.45
CA PHE A 75 14.35 1.75 3.32
C PHE A 75 15.06 0.39 3.49
N THR A 76 14.34 -0.72 3.37
CA THR A 76 14.92 -2.08 3.47
C THR A 76 15.59 -2.56 2.19
N LEU A 77 15.38 -1.88 1.05
CA LEU A 77 16.05 -2.21 -0.20
C LEU A 77 17.54 -1.82 -0.13
N PRO A 78 18.48 -2.78 -0.24
CA PRO A 78 19.90 -2.47 -0.21
C PRO A 78 20.28 -1.58 -1.39
N ASP A 79 21.01 -0.49 -1.13
CA ASP A 79 21.60 0.32 -2.19
C ASP A 79 22.62 -0.50 -2.96
N ARG A 80 22.28 -0.82 -4.22
CA ARG A 80 23.19 -1.50 -5.16
C ARG A 80 24.43 -0.67 -5.52
N HIS A 81 24.66 0.49 -4.91
CA HIS A 81 25.87 1.28 -5.14
C HIS A 81 27.14 0.70 -4.49
N HIS A 82 27.03 -0.22 -3.52
CA HIS A 82 28.22 -0.75 -2.84
C HIS A 82 28.91 -1.96 -3.50
N LYS A 83 28.37 -2.52 -4.59
CA LYS A 83 29.00 -3.69 -5.26
C LYS A 83 29.81 -3.35 -6.51
N ALA A 84 29.78 -2.12 -7.01
CA ALA A 84 30.57 -1.73 -8.19
C ALA A 84 31.97 -1.18 -7.85
N LEU A 85 32.32 -1.05 -6.56
CA LEU A 85 33.60 -0.51 -6.09
C LEU A 85 34.48 -1.54 -5.35
N ARG A 86 34.07 -2.81 -5.30
CA ARG A 86 34.96 -3.89 -4.86
C ARG A 86 35.54 -4.56 -6.09
N TYR A 87 36.67 -3.99 -6.51
CA TYR A 87 37.76 -4.64 -7.24
C TYR A 87 37.93 -6.10 -6.83
#